data_AF-T0ZRG6-F1
#
_entry.id   AF-T0ZRG6-F1
#
_cell.length_a   1.000
_cell.length_b   1.000
_cell.length_c   1.000
_cell.angle_alpha   90.00
_cell.angle_beta   90.00
_cell.angle_gamma   90.00
#
_symmetry.space_group_name_H-M   'P 1'
#
loop_
_entity.id
_entity.type
_entity.pdbx_description
1 polymer ?
#
loop_
_entity_poly.entity_id
_entity_poly.type
_entity_poly.pdbx_seq_one_letter_code
_entity_poly.pdbx_strand_id
1 'polypeptide(L)'
;KTLAEMMEDLLFRDKVSRIIVGLLMLALMIAYIGGQGMGMGLLFEEFTGANPTYIILFVTAVFIAYTYMGGMYAVARVEFVIGMLVIGLGIVYYGSAFSLVHFSASYLNHRLAAVGAQSLTTFHFDPSTITLFFTGMLGVLGAQIYWQRCFAAKDGKTARTGML
;
A
#
# COMPACT_ATOMS: atom_id res chain seq x y z
N LYS A 1 20.40 2.63 -8.95
CA LYS A 1 19.87 3.97 -9.30
C LYS A 1 18.73 4.30 -8.38
N THR A 2 18.68 5.51 -7.85
CA THR A 2 17.60 6.01 -6.99
C THR A 2 16.80 7.09 -7.71
N LEU A 3 15.59 7.40 -7.22
CA LEU A 3 14.80 8.51 -7.76
C LEU A 3 15.52 9.86 -7.54
N ALA A 4 16.25 10.01 -6.43
CA ALA A 4 17.05 11.21 -6.16
C ALA A 4 18.17 11.41 -7.20
N GLU A 5 18.85 10.33 -7.60
CA GLU A 5 19.84 10.37 -8.69
C GLU A 5 19.19 10.72 -10.03
N MET A 6 18.02 10.14 -10.30
CA MET A 6 17.27 10.46 -11.53
C MET A 6 16.87 11.94 -11.58
N MET A 7 16.43 12.52 -10.45
CA MET A 7 16.08 13.94 -10.36
C MET A 7 17.31 14.85 -10.44
N GLU A 8 18.45 14.44 -9.88
CA GLU A 8 19.74 15.13 -10.06
C GLU A 8 20.10 15.20 -11.55
N ASP A 9 20.08 14.07 -12.25
CA ASP A 9 20.48 13.98 -13.66
C ASP A 9 19.56 14.81 -14.59
N LEU A 10 18.25 14.80 -14.32
CA LEU A 10 17.24 15.40 -15.20
C LEU A 10 16.94 16.88 -14.92
N LEU A 11 16.89 17.29 -13.64
CA LEU A 11 16.31 18.57 -13.25
C LEU A 11 17.35 19.55 -12.72
N PHE A 12 18.04 19.17 -11.64
CA PHE A 12 18.77 20.16 -10.82
C PHE A 12 20.29 20.12 -11.01
N ARG A 13 20.87 18.96 -11.35
CA ARG A 13 22.31 18.72 -11.50
C ARG A 13 23.16 19.20 -10.32
N ASP A 14 22.58 19.18 -9.12
CA ASP A 14 23.24 19.61 -7.89
C ASP A 14 23.09 18.59 -6.75
N LYS A 15 24.15 18.50 -5.94
CA LYS A 15 24.27 17.50 -4.86
C LYS A 15 23.37 17.82 -3.66
N VAL A 16 23.04 19.08 -3.42
CA VAL A 16 22.26 19.50 -2.24
C VAL A 16 20.80 19.10 -2.42
N SER A 17 20.21 19.42 -3.57
CA SER A 17 18.86 19.00 -3.94
C SER A 17 18.73 17.48 -3.95
N ARG A 18 19.75 16.75 -4.44
CA ARG A 18 19.78 15.29 -4.35
C ARG A 18 19.65 14.78 -2.91
N ILE A 19 20.41 15.35 -1.98
CA ILE A 19 20.37 14.94 -0.57
C ILE A 19 18.99 15.23 0.02
N ILE A 20 18.43 16.42 -0.22
CA ILE A 20 17.11 16.81 0.26
C ILE A 20 16.04 15.83 -0.24
N VAL A 21 16.02 15.55 -1.55
CA VAL A 21 15.09 14.58 -2.15
C VAL A 21 15.28 13.20 -1.52
N GLY A 22 16.52 12.73 -1.36
CA GLY A 22 16.84 11.47 -0.69
C GLY A 22 16.26 11.37 0.73
N LEU A 23 16.43 12.42 1.54
CA LEU A 23 15.92 12.47 2.91
C LEU A 23 14.39 12.48 2.97
N LEU A 24 13.75 13.26 2.10
CA LEU A 24 12.29 13.32 2.02
C LEU A 24 11.68 11.96 1.62
N MET A 25 12.28 11.27 0.66
CA MET A 25 11.85 9.93 0.27
C MET A 25 12.08 8.91 1.39
N LEU A 26 13.21 8.99 2.10
CA LEU A 26 13.49 8.11 3.23
C LEU A 26 12.43 8.26 4.33
N ALA A 27 12.08 9.50 4.69
CA ALA A 27 11.05 9.79 5.68
C ALA A 27 9.69 9.17 5.29
N LEU A 28 9.31 9.30 4.02
CA LEU A 28 8.09 8.69 3.48
C LEU A 28 8.10 7.16 3.61
N MET A 29 9.22 6.51 3.25
CA MET A 29 9.34 5.04 3.32
C MET A 29 9.33 4.51 4.75
N ILE A 30 9.95 5.21 5.70
CA ILE A 30 9.90 4.85 7.12
C ILE A 30 8.44 4.91 7.62
N ALA A 31 7.72 5.97 7.30
CA ALA A 31 6.31 6.10 7.68
C ALA A 31 5.45 4.98 7.09
N TYR A 32 5.67 4.63 5.81
CA TYR A 32 4.95 3.55 5.14
C TYR A 32 5.18 2.18 5.79
N ILE A 33 6.44 1.80 6.02
CA ILE A 33 6.79 0.52 6.63
C ILE A 33 6.27 0.45 8.07
N GLY A 34 6.39 1.55 8.82
CA GLY A 34 5.84 1.64 10.18
C GLY A 34 4.32 1.43 10.21
N GLY A 35 3.59 2.09 9.30
CA GLY A 35 2.13 1.91 9.18
C GLY A 35 1.73 0.48 8.80
N GLN A 36 2.44 -0.14 7.86
CA GLN A 36 2.20 -1.54 7.47
C GLN A 36 2.46 -2.51 8.62
N GLY A 37 3.56 -2.33 9.35
CA GLY A 37 3.87 -3.13 10.54
C GLY A 37 2.77 -3.02 11.59
N MET A 38 2.37 -1.80 11.95
CA MET A 38 1.30 -1.55 12.91
C MET A 38 -0.03 -2.23 12.50
N GLY A 39 -0.41 -2.11 11.22
CA GLY A 39 -1.60 -2.77 10.70
C GLY A 39 -1.59 -4.29 10.88
N MET A 40 -0.44 -4.94 10.64
CA MET A 40 -0.28 -6.38 10.89
C MET A 40 -0.37 -6.73 12.37
N GLY A 41 0.23 -5.92 13.25
CA GLY A 41 0.14 -6.13 14.69
C GLY A 41 -1.30 -6.14 15.20
N LEU A 42 -2.07 -5.11 14.82
CA LEU A 42 -3.48 -4.96 15.21
C LEU A 42 -4.36 -6.08 14.65
N LEU A 43 -4.12 -6.51 13.41
CA LEU A 43 -4.86 -7.64 12.82
C LEU A 43 -4.62 -8.93 13.60
N PHE A 44 -3.37 -9.24 13.94
CA PHE A 44 -3.06 -10.46 14.69
C PHE A 44 -3.60 -10.41 16.12
N GLU A 45 -3.58 -9.25 16.77
CA GLU A 45 -4.19 -9.06 18.07
C GLU A 45 -5.69 -9.40 18.03
N GLU A 46 -6.43 -8.90 17.04
CA GLU A 46 -7.86 -9.18 16.90
C GLU A 46 -8.18 -10.67 16.68
N PHE A 47 -7.40 -11.37 15.84
CA PHE A 47 -7.68 -12.77 15.51
C PHE A 47 -7.11 -13.79 16.52
N THR A 48 -6.02 -13.45 17.21
CA THR A 48 -5.28 -14.41 18.04
C THR A 48 -5.17 -14.01 19.51
N GLY A 49 -5.49 -12.76 19.85
CA GLY A 49 -5.23 -12.18 21.17
C GLY A 49 -3.73 -12.02 21.49
N ALA A 50 -2.84 -12.22 20.52
CA ALA A 50 -1.40 -12.06 20.72
C ALA A 50 -1.04 -10.58 20.87
N ASN A 51 -0.05 -10.29 21.71
CA ASN A 51 0.40 -8.92 21.92
C ASN A 51 0.97 -8.34 20.61
N PRO A 52 0.44 -7.19 20.14
CA PRO A 52 0.76 -6.64 18.82
C PRO A 52 2.22 -6.24 18.68
N THR A 53 2.88 -5.79 19.77
CA THR A 53 4.28 -5.38 19.74
C THR A 53 5.21 -6.51 19.33
N TYR A 54 5.02 -7.71 19.87
CA TYR A 54 5.86 -8.85 19.53
C TYR A 54 5.62 -9.34 18.11
N ILE A 55 4.38 -9.28 17.62
CA ILE A 55 4.04 -9.62 16.23
C ILE A 55 4.71 -8.65 15.26
N ILE A 56 4.65 -7.33 15.52
CA ILE A 56 5.29 -6.31 14.69
C ILE A 56 6.79 -6.57 14.57
N LEU A 57 7.46 -6.83 15.70
CA LEU A 57 8.89 -7.12 15.74
C LEU A 57 9.23 -8.40 14.96
N PHE A 58 8.46 -9.46 15.15
CA PHE A 58 8.65 -10.73 14.46
C PHE A 58 8.50 -10.60 12.94
N VAL A 59 7.39 -10.02 12.48
CA VAL A 59 7.09 -9.82 11.06
C VAL A 59 8.17 -8.94 10.41
N THR A 60 8.58 -7.87 11.10
CA THR A 60 9.61 -6.96 10.61
C THR A 60 10.96 -7.67 10.51
N ALA A 61 11.31 -8.50 11.49
CA ALA A 61 12.54 -9.29 11.46
C ALA A 61 12.56 -10.28 10.27
N VAL A 62 11.45 -10.98 10.03
CA VAL A 62 11.30 -11.87 8.87
C VAL A 62 11.41 -11.09 7.56
N PHE A 63 10.76 -9.93 7.47
CA PHE A 63 10.83 -9.03 6.32
C PHE A 63 12.27 -8.62 5.99
N ILE A 64 13.02 -8.18 7.00
CA ILE A 64 14.43 -7.81 6.87
C ILE A 64 15.25 -9.02 6.41
N ALA A 65 15.05 -10.20 7.01
CA ALA A 65 15.83 -11.39 6.71
C ALA A 65 15.70 -11.84 5.25
N TYR A 66 14.48 -12.01 4.74
CA TYR A 66 14.31 -12.47 3.35
C TYR A 66 14.72 -11.39 2.34
N THR A 67 14.53 -10.10 2.68
CA THR A 67 14.92 -8.98 1.81
C THR A 67 16.44 -8.89 1.72
N TYR A 68 17.15 -9.04 2.85
CA TYR A 68 18.60 -9.03 2.89
C TYR A 68 19.21 -10.21 2.14
N MET A 69 18.69 -11.42 2.35
CA MET A 69 19.24 -12.64 1.75
C MET A 69 18.94 -12.78 0.26
N GLY A 70 17.74 -12.38 -0.17
CA GLY A 70 17.25 -12.66 -1.51
C GLY A 70 17.15 -11.44 -2.44
N GLY A 71 17.40 -10.24 -1.91
CA GLY A 71 17.32 -9.00 -2.66
C GLY A 71 15.97 -8.78 -3.34
N MET A 72 15.98 -8.02 -4.43
CA MET A 72 14.74 -7.62 -5.14
C MET A 72 13.96 -8.81 -5.73
N TYR A 73 14.64 -9.90 -6.10
CA TYR A 73 13.99 -11.09 -6.64
C TYR A 73 13.17 -11.83 -5.58
N ALA A 74 13.68 -11.98 -4.35
CA ALA A 74 12.90 -12.59 -3.28
C ALA A 74 11.72 -11.72 -2.88
N VAL A 75 11.93 -10.40 -2.77
CA VAL A 75 10.86 -9.43 -2.51
C VAL A 75 9.73 -9.58 -3.53
N ALA A 76 10.04 -9.53 -4.83
CA ALA A 76 9.04 -9.64 -5.89
C ALA A 76 8.25 -10.97 -5.85
N ARG A 77 8.92 -12.08 -5.53
CA ARG A 77 8.25 -13.40 -5.42
C ARG A 77 7.32 -13.47 -4.20
N VAL A 78 7.78 -13.00 -3.05
CA VAL A 78 6.97 -12.97 -1.81
C VAL A 78 5.76 -12.08 -2.02
N GLU A 79 5.94 -10.89 -2.58
CA GLU A 79 4.86 -9.96 -2.88
C GLU A 79 3.86 -10.53 -3.89
N PHE A 80 4.32 -11.27 -4.89
CA PHE A 80 3.43 -11.95 -5.84
C PHE A 80 2.53 -12.98 -5.15
N VAL A 81 3.11 -13.81 -4.26
CA VAL A 81 2.35 -14.82 -3.50
C VAL A 81 1.35 -14.16 -2.54
N ILE A 82 1.79 -13.15 -1.77
CA ILE A 82 0.92 -12.42 -0.84
C ILE A 82 -0.16 -11.67 -1.61
N GLY A 83 0.16 -11.07 -2.76
CA GLY A 83 -0.81 -10.39 -3.62
C GLY A 83 -1.91 -11.31 -4.11
N MET A 84 -1.56 -12.52 -4.57
CA MET A 84 -2.55 -13.53 -4.94
C MET A 84 -3.42 -13.97 -3.76
N LEU A 85 -2.82 -14.14 -2.56
CA LEU A 85 -3.57 -14.45 -1.34
C LEU A 85 -4.56 -13.33 -0.98
N VAL A 86 -4.14 -12.07 -1.05
CA VAL A 86 -5.00 -10.91 -0.77
C VAL A 86 -6.16 -10.83 -1.75
N ILE A 87 -5.93 -11.09 -3.05
CA ILE A 87 -7.01 -11.16 -4.05
C ILE A 87 -8.00 -12.28 -3.69
N GLY A 88 -7.51 -13.48 -3.39
CA GLY A 88 -8.35 -14.62 -3.02
C GLY A 88 -9.18 -14.35 -1.77
N LEU A 89 -8.54 -13.87 -0.70
CA LEU A 89 -9.21 -13.48 0.55
C LEU A 89 -10.20 -12.34 0.34
N GLY A 90 -9.87 -11.36 -0.52
CA GLY A 90 -10.75 -10.27 -0.89
C GLY A 90 -12.02 -10.77 -1.58
N ILE A 91 -11.90 -11.70 -2.54
CA ILE A 91 -13.06 -12.30 -3.22
C ILE A 91 -13.96 -13.03 -2.20
N VAL A 92 -13.39 -13.83 -1.31
CA VAL A 92 -14.14 -14.54 -0.27
C VAL A 92 -14.83 -13.57 0.69
N TYR A 93 -14.10 -12.55 1.15
CA TYR A 93 -14.61 -11.53 2.05
C TYR A 93 -15.76 -10.74 1.43
N TYR A 94 -15.56 -10.15 0.25
CA TYR A 94 -16.60 -9.38 -0.43
C TYR A 94 -17.77 -10.28 -0.85
N GLY A 95 -17.52 -11.50 -1.34
CA GLY A 95 -18.58 -12.46 -1.65
C GLY A 95 -19.46 -12.77 -0.43
N SER A 96 -18.84 -13.01 0.73
CA SER A 96 -19.55 -13.26 1.98
C SER A 96 -20.29 -12.00 2.47
N ALA A 97 -19.66 -10.83 2.43
CA ALA A 97 -20.26 -9.57 2.83
C ALA A 97 -21.48 -9.21 1.97
N PHE A 98 -21.40 -9.38 0.64
CA PHE A 98 -22.53 -9.14 -0.25
C PHE A 98 -23.63 -10.20 -0.15
N SER A 99 -23.28 -11.44 0.24
CA SER A 99 -24.28 -12.48 0.50
C SER A 99 -25.24 -12.11 1.66
N LEU A 100 -24.75 -11.38 2.68
CA LEU A 100 -25.57 -10.90 3.81
C LEU A 100 -26.68 -9.93 3.36
N VAL A 101 -26.51 -9.30 2.20
CA VAL A 101 -27.50 -8.38 1.59
C VAL A 101 -28.13 -8.97 0.34
N HIS A 102 -27.99 -10.27 0.11
CA HIS A 102 -28.49 -10.98 -1.07
C HIS A 102 -28.07 -10.34 -2.40
N PHE A 103 -26.88 -9.72 -2.43
CA PHE A 103 -26.39 -8.96 -3.59
C PHE A 103 -27.36 -7.86 -4.07
N SER A 104 -28.22 -7.34 -3.20
CA SER A 104 -29.25 -6.36 -3.52
C SER A 104 -29.02 -5.02 -2.83
N ALA A 105 -28.76 -3.99 -3.63
CA ALA A 105 -28.64 -2.61 -3.14
C ALA A 105 -29.97 -2.10 -2.53
N SER A 106 -31.11 -2.57 -3.05
CA SER A 106 -32.43 -2.26 -2.50
C SER A 106 -32.60 -2.83 -1.09
N TYR A 107 -32.19 -4.10 -0.90
CA TYR A 107 -32.25 -4.74 0.41
C TYR A 107 -31.32 -4.07 1.42
N LEU A 108 -30.10 -3.71 0.99
CA LEU A 108 -29.16 -2.92 1.79
C LEU A 108 -29.76 -1.57 2.21
N ASN A 109 -30.35 -0.81 1.28
CA ASN A 109 -31.00 0.47 1.58
C ASN A 109 -32.14 0.33 2.60
N HIS A 110 -32.96 -0.72 2.47
CA HIS A 110 -34.03 -1.00 3.43
C HIS A 110 -33.49 -1.32 4.83
N ARG A 111 -32.45 -2.16 4.92
CA ARG A 111 -31.80 -2.49 6.20
C ARG A 111 -31.14 -1.27 6.83
N LEU A 112 -30.50 -0.40 6.04
CA LEU A 112 -29.89 0.84 6.50
C LEU A 112 -30.94 1.86 6.97
N ALA A 113 -32.10 1.93 6.31
CA ALA A 113 -33.22 2.75 6.76
C ALA A 113 -33.72 2.31 8.13
N ALA A 114 -33.85 0.99 8.34
CA ALA A 114 -34.32 0.43 9.60
C ALA A 114 -33.40 0.72 10.81
N VAL A 115 -32.10 0.97 10.57
CA VAL A 115 -31.13 1.34 11.62
C VAL A 115 -30.78 2.84 11.61
N GLY A 116 -31.50 3.65 10.83
CA GLY A 116 -31.27 5.10 10.74
C GLY A 116 -29.97 5.51 10.03
N ALA A 117 -29.29 4.59 9.33
CA ALA A 117 -27.99 4.80 8.68
C ALA A 117 -28.11 5.00 7.15
N GLN A 118 -29.25 5.49 6.68
CA GLN A 118 -29.50 5.74 5.26
C GLN A 118 -28.50 6.71 4.63
N SER A 119 -27.92 7.62 5.41
CA SER A 119 -26.89 8.57 4.99
C SER A 119 -25.61 7.89 4.45
N LEU A 120 -25.36 6.62 4.78
CA LEU A 120 -24.23 5.87 4.24
C LEU A 120 -24.38 5.52 2.76
N THR A 121 -25.59 5.66 2.20
CA THR A 121 -25.90 5.33 0.80
C THR A 121 -26.03 6.58 -0.08
N THR A 122 -26.08 7.75 0.55
CA THR A 122 -26.08 9.03 -0.16
C THR A 122 -24.66 9.41 -0.52
N PHE A 123 -24.43 9.68 -1.80
CA PHE A 123 -23.15 10.21 -2.25
C PHE A 123 -22.95 11.62 -1.67
N HIS A 124 -21.94 11.78 -0.83
CA HIS A 124 -21.53 13.06 -0.30
C HIS A 124 -20.11 13.37 -0.77
N PHE A 125 -19.96 14.44 -1.55
CA PHE A 125 -18.66 14.87 -2.03
C PHE A 125 -18.05 15.88 -1.04
N ASP A 126 -17.01 15.46 -0.33
CA ASP A 126 -16.19 16.36 0.45
C ASP A 126 -15.02 16.88 -0.42
N PRO A 127 -14.89 18.20 -0.65
CA PRO A 127 -13.75 18.78 -1.37
C PRO A 127 -12.38 18.37 -0.82
N SER A 128 -12.28 18.02 0.48
CA SER A 128 -11.05 17.50 1.07
C SER A 128 -10.55 16.21 0.40
N THR A 129 -11.46 15.44 -0.21
CA THR A 129 -11.16 14.22 -0.98
C THR A 129 -10.25 14.51 -2.16
N ILE A 130 -10.37 15.69 -2.79
CA ILE A 130 -9.48 16.10 -3.88
C ILE A 130 -8.06 16.27 -3.35
N THR A 131 -7.90 16.94 -2.21
CA THR A 131 -6.59 17.14 -1.58
C THR A 131 -5.98 15.80 -1.19
N LEU A 132 -6.76 14.90 -0.57
CA LEU A 132 -6.30 13.55 -0.22
C LEU A 132 -5.89 12.73 -1.45
N PHE A 133 -6.64 12.85 -2.55
CA PHE A 133 -6.29 12.22 -3.82
C PHE A 133 -4.93 12.71 -4.34
N PHE A 134 -4.71 14.03 -4.39
CA PHE A 134 -3.42 14.57 -4.81
C PHE A 134 -2.28 14.20 -3.86
N THR A 135 -2.52 14.23 -2.54
CA THR A 135 -1.54 13.79 -1.54
C THR A 135 -1.17 12.32 -1.74
N GLY A 136 -2.14 11.43 -1.94
CA GLY A 136 -1.92 10.01 -2.21
C GLY A 136 -1.17 9.78 -3.52
N MET A 137 -1.60 10.44 -4.60
CA MET A 137 -0.97 10.35 -5.91
C MET A 137 0.50 10.80 -5.86
N LEU A 138 0.77 11.97 -5.29
CA LEU A 138 2.14 12.48 -5.15
C LEU A 138 2.97 11.60 -4.20
N GLY A 139 2.36 11.05 -3.15
CA GLY A 139 3.02 10.09 -2.27
C GLY A 139 3.46 8.82 -3.01
N VAL A 140 2.60 8.24 -3.84
CA VAL A 140 2.93 7.06 -4.67
C VAL A 140 4.01 7.40 -5.70
N LEU A 141 3.93 8.56 -6.35
CA LEU A 141 4.95 9.00 -7.31
C LEU A 141 6.30 9.30 -6.65
N GLY A 142 6.31 9.80 -5.42
CA GLY A 142 7.53 10.02 -4.64
C GLY A 142 8.09 8.76 -3.96
N ALA A 143 7.33 7.67 -3.97
CA ALA A 143 7.71 6.46 -3.27
C ALA A 143 8.79 5.67 -4.04
N GLN A 144 9.99 5.61 -3.44
CA GLN A 144 11.16 4.95 -4.01
C GLN A 144 10.92 3.47 -4.37
N ILE A 145 10.03 2.77 -3.67
CA ILE A 145 9.75 1.33 -3.90
C ILE A 145 9.24 1.05 -5.33
N TYR A 146 8.42 1.93 -5.90
CA TYR A 146 7.90 1.75 -7.27
C TYR A 146 8.99 2.01 -8.31
N TRP A 147 9.78 3.07 -8.12
CA TRP A 147 10.91 3.38 -8.99
C TRP A 147 12.00 2.32 -8.94
N GLN A 148 12.25 1.74 -7.77
CA GLN A 148 13.21 0.66 -7.60
C GLN A 148 12.88 -0.55 -8.47
N ARG A 149 11.59 -0.89 -8.61
CA ARG A 149 11.11 -1.96 -9.50
C ARG A 149 11.36 -1.62 -10.96
N CYS A 150 11.11 -0.39 -11.37
CA CYS A 150 11.38 0.06 -12.74
C CYS A 150 12.87 0.06 -13.07
N PHE A 151 13.72 0.47 -12.14
CA PHE A 151 15.17 0.39 -12.30
C PHE A 151 15.72 -1.04 -12.29
N ALA A 152 14.99 -1.98 -11.69
CA ALA A 152 15.33 -3.41 -11.68
C ALA A 152 14.77 -4.18 -12.89
N ALA A 153 13.89 -3.56 -13.69
CA ALA A 153 13.33 -4.20 -14.88
C ALA A 153 14.40 -4.37 -15.98
N LYS A 154 14.24 -5.42 -16.80
CA LYS A 154 15.18 -5.75 -17.89
C LYS A 154 15.31 -4.63 -18.93
N ASP A 155 14.20 -3.93 -19.21
CA ASP A 155 14.11 -2.89 -20.21
C ASP A 155 12.91 -1.96 -19.93
N GLY A 156 12.88 -0.82 -20.61
CA GLY A 156 11.83 0.19 -20.40
C GLY A 156 10.42 -0.28 -20.81
N LYS A 157 10.27 -1.21 -21.75
CA LYS A 157 8.97 -1.77 -22.12
C LYS A 157 8.44 -2.65 -21.00
N THR A 158 9.30 -3.51 -20.44
CA THR A 158 8.98 -4.33 -19.26
C THR A 158 8.63 -3.46 -18.06
N ALA A 159 9.39 -2.39 -17.81
CA ALA A 159 9.11 -1.44 -16.72
C ALA A 159 7.73 -0.76 -16.89
N ARG A 160 7.40 -0.32 -18.11
CA ARG A 160 6.10 0.29 -18.43
C ARG A 160 4.95 -0.69 -18.23
N THR A 161 5.08 -1.93 -18.71
CA THR A 161 4.06 -2.97 -18.52
C THR A 161 3.90 -3.35 -17.06
N GLY A 162 4.95 -3.26 -16.24
CA GLY A 162 4.85 -3.51 -14.79
C GLY A 162 4.22 -2.38 -13.98
N MET A 163 4.06 -1.18 -14.56
CA MET A 163 3.43 -0.01 -13.92
C MET A 163 1.97 0.21 -14.34
N LEU A 164 1.56 -0.32 -15.50
CA LEU A 164 0.20 -0.24 -16.05
C LEU A 164 -0.62 -1.46 -15.63
#